data_AF-A0A8J4QWM8-F1
#
_entry.id   AF-A0A8J4QWM8-F1
#
_cell.length_a   1.000
_cell.length_b   1.000
_cell.length_c   1.000
_cell.angle_alpha   90.00
_cell.angle_beta   90.00
_cell.angle_gamma   90.00
#
_symmetry.space_group_name_H-M   'P 1'
#
loop_
_entity.id
_entity.type
_entity.pdbx_description
1 polymer ?
#
loop_
_entity_poly.entity_id
_entity_poly.type
_entity_poly.pdbx_seq_one_letter_code
_entity_poly.pdbx_strand_id
1 'polypeptide(L)'
;MSSAGVAVLSPVRDEPVVFPNNLHSEFNLRSEESIMIYLAMSGSMTPFRVLESDSIDSVKLRIQTYKGFVVKNQKLVCRGRELARSNSLVRDYGVADGNVLHLVLRLQDLQVINVRTASGKEFTFHVKRGKDVGYVKHKIAKKGKEFVDLEEQEVVYNGERVEDQRLIHDLCKHNDAVIHLLVRKSAKVRTRPVDKNHELSIVVPQLIDGGVRDDDGENFRRKYDVGGKNSDRGYEADGEILPRKPPDRDFLLEPVIVNHNIKLPSAVWNMVNSTYGGLESGHYPIRSMEGTGGAYFMLDSLGQKYVSVFKPIDEEPMAVNNPRGLPLSLDGEGLKKGTRVGEGAFREVAAYILDHPKGGHRLLFGEEKGFAGVPPTFMVKCLHEGFNHPGDLTVKIGSLQMFMENNGSCEDIGPGAFPVEEVHKISVLDIRLANADRHAGNILLSKEQVDGKTLLIPIDHGYCLPETFEDCTFEWLYWPQARQPYSTETIDYIRSLDAEEDISLLKFHGWDMPLECARTLRISTMLLKKGAERGLNPFAIGSMICRENLKKESVIEEIVQEARDSVLPGTSEATFLETVYQIMDHHLDKIARLPFS
;
A
#
# COMPACT_ATOMS: atom_id res chain seq x y z
N MET A 1 -23.79 33.44 -60.93
CA MET A 1 -22.68 32.79 -60.21
C MET A 1 -23.24 31.47 -59.64
N SER A 2 -23.46 30.48 -60.51
CA SER A 2 -22.64 29.28 -60.79
C SER A 2 -22.50 28.37 -59.56
N SER A 3 -22.92 27.10 -59.52
CA SER A 3 -23.85 26.25 -60.30
C SER A 3 -23.94 24.90 -59.53
N ALA A 4 -25.12 24.27 -59.57
CA ALA A 4 -25.52 22.86 -59.30
C ALA A 4 -24.43 21.79 -59.01
N GLY A 5 -24.65 20.70 -58.27
CA GLY A 5 -25.85 19.91 -58.00
C GLY A 5 -25.47 18.52 -57.42
N VAL A 6 -26.47 17.66 -57.28
CA VAL A 6 -26.62 16.52 -56.33
C VAL A 6 -26.15 15.13 -56.88
N ALA A 7 -25.84 14.22 -55.94
CA ALA A 7 -25.95 12.74 -55.94
C ALA A 7 -24.85 11.79 -56.50
N VAL A 8 -24.29 11.00 -55.57
CA VAL A 8 -24.11 9.52 -55.49
C VAL A 8 -24.13 8.68 -56.77
N LEU A 9 -23.11 7.80 -56.95
CA LEU A 9 -23.19 6.35 -57.27
C LEU A 9 -21.78 5.73 -57.48
N SER A 10 -21.49 4.59 -56.85
CA SER A 10 -20.39 3.64 -57.20
C SER A 10 -20.91 2.60 -58.21
N PRO A 11 -20.16 1.59 -58.73
CA PRO A 11 -18.71 1.34 -58.90
C PRO A 11 -18.34 0.93 -60.37
N VAL A 12 -17.07 0.59 -60.68
CA VAL A 12 -16.59 -0.58 -61.48
C VAL A 12 -15.13 -0.42 -61.94
N ARG A 13 -14.47 -1.59 -61.99
CA ARG A 13 -13.08 -1.98 -62.25
C ARG A 13 -12.48 -1.51 -63.58
N ASP A 14 -11.15 -1.37 -63.60
CA ASP A 14 -10.30 -1.76 -64.73
C ASP A 14 -9.03 -2.44 -64.21
N GLU A 15 -8.71 -3.59 -64.83
CA GLU A 15 -7.60 -4.51 -64.54
C GLU A 15 -6.39 -4.26 -65.49
N PRO A 16 -5.25 -4.96 -65.34
CA PRO A 16 -3.90 -4.37 -65.37
C PRO A 16 -3.14 -4.54 -66.70
N VAL A 17 -2.04 -3.79 -66.84
CA VAL A 17 -0.99 -4.04 -67.83
C VAL A 17 0.23 -4.64 -67.12
N VAL A 18 0.64 -5.83 -67.57
CA VAL A 18 1.82 -6.58 -67.11
C VAL A 18 2.67 -6.93 -68.35
N PHE A 19 3.99 -6.70 -68.42
CA PHE A 19 5.15 -7.59 -68.08
C PHE A 19 6.41 -7.00 -68.81
N PRO A 20 7.69 -7.45 -68.61
CA PRO A 20 8.20 -8.55 -67.77
C PRO A 20 9.52 -8.29 -66.94
N ASN A 21 9.62 -9.09 -65.86
CA ASN A 21 10.78 -9.83 -65.30
C ASN A 21 12.08 -9.12 -64.87
N ASN A 22 12.33 -9.15 -63.54
CA ASN A 22 13.37 -10.04 -62.98
C ASN A 22 13.21 -10.25 -61.44
N LEU A 23 12.89 -11.51 -61.09
CA LEU A 23 13.32 -12.31 -59.93
C LEU A 23 13.13 -11.79 -58.48
N HIS A 24 12.02 -12.26 -57.89
CA HIS A 24 11.75 -12.63 -56.49
C HIS A 24 12.76 -12.26 -55.38
N SER A 25 12.33 -11.35 -54.50
CA SER A 25 12.35 -11.57 -53.04
C SER A 25 11.23 -10.73 -52.42
N GLU A 26 10.15 -11.39 -51.99
CA GLU A 26 9.04 -10.77 -51.28
C GLU A 26 9.48 -10.32 -49.87
N PHE A 27 9.93 -9.07 -49.74
CA PHE A 27 9.86 -8.36 -48.47
C PHE A 27 8.59 -7.50 -48.48
N ASN A 28 7.49 -8.11 -48.02
CA ASN A 28 6.25 -7.39 -47.74
C ASN A 28 6.50 -6.34 -46.63
N LEU A 29 6.61 -5.08 -47.04
CA LEU A 29 6.37 -3.90 -46.21
C LEU A 29 4.91 -3.92 -45.74
N ARG A 30 4.63 -4.62 -44.62
CA ARG A 30 3.35 -4.50 -43.91
C ARG A 30 3.41 -3.25 -43.03
N SER A 31 2.41 -2.39 -43.19
CA SER A 31 2.08 -1.23 -42.36
C SER A 31 2.43 -1.46 -40.88
N GLU A 32 3.31 -0.63 -40.32
CA GLU A 32 3.57 -0.56 -38.88
C GLU A 32 2.43 0.20 -38.20
N GLU A 33 1.30 -0.47 -37.97
CA GLU A 33 0.18 0.15 -37.27
C GLU A 33 0.55 0.37 -35.80
N SER A 34 0.65 1.65 -35.42
CA SER A 34 0.84 2.06 -34.04
C SER A 34 -0.48 1.93 -33.30
N ILE A 35 -0.49 1.17 -32.21
CA ILE A 35 -1.64 1.02 -31.34
C ILE A 35 -1.39 1.75 -30.01
N MET A 36 -2.47 2.24 -29.41
CA MET A 36 -2.48 2.79 -28.06
C MET A 36 -2.87 1.69 -27.08
N ILE A 37 -1.98 1.34 -26.16
CA ILE A 37 -2.27 0.45 -25.03
C ILE A 37 -2.35 1.27 -23.73
N TYR A 38 -3.05 0.75 -22.73
CA TYR A 38 -3.13 1.37 -21.40
C TYR A 38 -2.35 0.53 -20.40
N LEU A 39 -1.30 1.09 -19.82
CA LEU A 39 -0.50 0.41 -18.82
C LEU A 39 -1.09 0.65 -17.44
N ALA A 40 -1.60 -0.41 -16.81
CA ALA A 40 -2.09 -0.38 -15.43
C ALA A 40 -0.97 -0.80 -14.45
N MET A 41 -0.65 0.08 -13.50
CA MET A 41 0.33 -0.17 -12.43
C MET A 41 -0.04 0.65 -11.20
N SER A 42 -0.13 0.00 -10.02
CA SER A 42 -0.35 0.66 -8.72
C SER A 42 -1.46 1.73 -8.75
N GLY A 43 -2.62 1.37 -9.29
CA GLY A 43 -3.78 2.25 -9.40
C GLY A 43 -3.71 3.34 -10.47
N SER A 44 -2.58 3.51 -11.18
CA SER A 44 -2.44 4.47 -12.28
C SER A 44 -2.57 3.78 -13.64
N MET A 45 -3.41 4.34 -14.52
CA MET A 45 -3.49 3.97 -15.93
C MET A 45 -2.74 5.00 -16.80
N THR A 46 -1.65 4.57 -17.43
CA THR A 46 -0.86 5.43 -18.31
C THR A 46 -1.03 5.00 -19.78
N PRO A 47 -1.48 5.89 -20.68
CA PRO A 47 -1.52 5.56 -22.11
C PRO A 47 -0.10 5.41 -22.66
N PHE A 48 0.12 4.37 -23.47
CA PHE A 48 1.41 4.04 -24.04
C PHE A 48 1.26 3.65 -25.51
N ARG A 49 2.04 4.28 -26.40
CA ARG A 49 2.00 3.99 -27.84
C ARG A 49 3.04 2.91 -28.17
N VAL A 50 2.61 1.82 -28.79
CA VAL A 50 3.48 0.71 -29.23
C VAL A 50 3.15 0.34 -30.67
N LEU A 51 4.06 -0.35 -31.35
CA LEU A 51 3.77 -0.96 -32.65
C LEU A 51 3.24 -2.38 -32.44
N GLU A 52 2.32 -2.83 -33.29
CA GLU A 52 1.92 -4.25 -33.28
C GLU A 52 3.09 -5.21 -33.56
N SER A 53 4.10 -4.71 -34.28
CA SER A 53 5.36 -5.39 -34.58
C SER A 53 6.43 -5.24 -33.50
N ASP A 54 6.17 -4.50 -32.42
CA ASP A 54 7.10 -4.45 -31.29
C ASP A 54 7.20 -5.85 -30.64
N SER A 55 8.41 -6.26 -30.27
CA SER A 55 8.59 -7.43 -29.41
C SER A 55 8.18 -7.10 -27.98
N ILE A 56 7.74 -8.09 -27.22
CA ILE A 56 7.40 -7.90 -25.79
C ILE A 56 8.57 -7.30 -25.01
N ASP A 57 9.81 -7.69 -25.29
CA ASP A 57 10.99 -7.10 -24.67
C ASP A 57 11.18 -5.62 -25.03
N SER A 58 10.92 -5.22 -26.27
CA SER A 58 11.02 -3.83 -26.68
C SER A 58 9.97 -2.94 -26.00
N VAL A 59 8.75 -3.46 -25.80
CA VAL A 59 7.69 -2.78 -25.03
C VAL A 59 8.10 -2.63 -23.56
N LYS A 60 8.61 -3.70 -22.93
CA LYS A 60 9.14 -3.64 -21.55
C LYS A 60 10.28 -2.63 -21.40
N LEU A 61 11.19 -2.59 -22.37
CA LEU A 61 12.31 -1.63 -22.37
C LEU A 61 11.83 -0.18 -22.52
N ARG A 62 10.83 0.06 -23.36
CA ARG A 62 10.20 1.38 -23.52
C ARG A 62 9.51 1.83 -22.24
N ILE A 63 8.76 0.93 -21.59
CA ILE A 63 8.12 1.20 -20.29
C ILE A 63 9.19 1.52 -19.22
N GLN A 64 10.29 0.76 -19.21
CA GLN A 64 11.44 0.97 -18.33
C GLN A 64 12.00 2.39 -18.47
N THR A 65 12.16 2.83 -19.72
CA THR A 65 12.73 4.12 -20.08
C THR A 65 11.79 5.27 -19.73
N TYR A 66 10.49 5.10 -19.95
CA TYR A 66 9.47 6.13 -19.70
C TYR A 66 9.19 6.35 -18.20
N LYS A 67 9.16 5.30 -17.38
CA LYS A 67 8.87 5.42 -15.94
C LYS A 67 10.13 5.55 -15.06
N GLY A 68 11.33 5.40 -15.62
CA GLY A 68 12.59 5.59 -14.89
C GLY A 68 12.99 4.45 -13.93
N PHE A 69 12.33 3.29 -13.99
CA PHE A 69 12.64 2.14 -13.13
C PHE A 69 13.41 1.06 -13.89
N VAL A 70 14.63 0.70 -13.46
CA VAL A 70 15.32 -0.51 -13.98
C VAL A 70 14.78 -1.75 -13.27
N VAL A 71 13.87 -2.46 -13.94
CA VAL A 71 13.30 -3.73 -13.46
C VAL A 71 13.52 -4.79 -14.52
N LYS A 72 14.48 -5.70 -14.27
CA LYS A 72 14.75 -6.84 -15.15
C LYS A 72 13.60 -7.89 -15.14
N ASN A 73 12.57 -7.69 -14.32
CA ASN A 73 11.44 -8.61 -14.10
C ASN A 73 10.08 -7.94 -14.30
N GLN A 74 9.92 -7.16 -15.39
CA GLN A 74 8.59 -6.67 -15.80
C GLN A 74 7.76 -7.83 -16.31
N LYS A 75 6.63 -8.11 -15.64
CA LYS A 75 5.62 -9.02 -16.13
C LYS A 75 4.47 -8.20 -16.70
N LEU A 76 4.28 -8.30 -18.02
CA LEU A 76 3.13 -7.71 -18.68
C LEU A 76 2.05 -8.79 -18.80
N VAL A 77 0.83 -8.46 -18.39
CA VAL A 77 -0.33 -9.33 -18.49
C VAL A 77 -1.41 -8.62 -19.28
N CYS A 78 -1.95 -9.28 -20.31
CA CYS A 78 -3.08 -8.78 -21.08
C CYS A 78 -4.17 -9.86 -21.10
N ARG A 79 -5.41 -9.49 -20.76
CA ARG A 79 -6.57 -10.42 -20.73
C ARG A 79 -6.30 -11.71 -19.92
N GLY A 80 -5.61 -11.59 -18.80
CA GLY A 80 -5.23 -12.74 -17.95
C GLY A 80 -4.08 -13.60 -18.49
N ARG A 81 -3.53 -13.29 -19.67
CA ARG A 81 -2.38 -14.00 -20.25
C ARG A 81 -1.09 -13.22 -20.01
N GLU A 82 -0.12 -13.87 -19.39
CA GLU A 82 1.22 -13.33 -19.29
C GLU A 82 1.89 -13.26 -20.68
N LEU A 83 2.40 -12.08 -21.02
CA LEU A 83 3.27 -11.83 -22.16
C LEU A 83 4.69 -12.31 -21.80
N ALA A 84 4.85 -13.63 -21.65
CA ALA A 84 6.05 -14.26 -21.11
C ALA A 84 7.19 -14.41 -22.13
N ARG A 85 6.88 -14.46 -23.44
CA ARG A 85 7.84 -14.71 -24.51
C ARG A 85 8.41 -13.39 -25.02
N SER A 86 9.63 -13.07 -24.56
CA SER A 86 10.41 -11.89 -24.91
C SER A 86 10.46 -11.52 -26.39
N ASN A 87 10.64 -12.53 -27.25
CA ASN A 87 10.80 -12.34 -28.70
C ASN A 87 9.48 -12.38 -29.48
N SER A 88 8.35 -12.70 -28.84
CA SER A 88 7.05 -12.67 -29.50
C SER A 88 6.60 -11.23 -29.72
N LEU A 89 5.82 -11.01 -30.77
CA LEU A 89 5.30 -9.69 -31.10
C LEU A 89 4.06 -9.38 -30.26
N VAL A 90 3.77 -8.09 -30.08
CA VAL A 90 2.55 -7.61 -29.40
C VAL A 90 1.29 -8.23 -30.03
N ARG A 91 1.21 -8.27 -31.37
CA ARG A 91 0.11 -8.92 -32.10
C ARG A 91 -0.03 -10.42 -31.89
N ASP A 92 1.07 -11.14 -31.63
CA ASP A 92 1.05 -12.59 -31.43
C ASP A 92 0.31 -12.98 -30.14
N TYR A 93 0.15 -12.01 -29.23
CA TYR A 93 -0.62 -12.15 -28.01
C TYR A 93 -2.06 -11.65 -28.13
N GLY A 94 -2.48 -11.15 -29.30
CA GLY A 94 -3.81 -10.59 -29.52
C GLY A 94 -4.03 -9.25 -28.82
N VAL A 95 -2.94 -8.53 -28.50
CA VAL A 95 -3.01 -7.17 -27.98
C VAL A 95 -3.35 -6.22 -29.12
N ALA A 96 -4.42 -5.44 -28.97
CA ALA A 96 -4.90 -4.48 -29.94
C ALA A 96 -5.03 -3.07 -29.32
N ASP A 97 -5.37 -2.08 -30.15
CA ASP A 97 -5.66 -0.73 -29.70
C ASP A 97 -6.70 -0.69 -28.57
N GLY A 98 -6.45 0.15 -27.58
CA GLY A 98 -7.26 0.31 -26.39
C GLY A 98 -7.10 -0.77 -25.31
N ASN A 99 -6.25 -1.79 -25.53
CA ASN A 99 -6.10 -2.88 -24.55
C ASN A 99 -5.32 -2.45 -23.31
N VAL A 100 -5.72 -2.99 -22.15
CA VAL A 100 -5.04 -2.77 -20.88
C VAL A 100 -3.97 -3.84 -20.69
N LEU A 101 -2.73 -3.40 -20.49
CA LEU A 101 -1.62 -4.25 -20.05
C LEU A 101 -1.39 -3.96 -18.57
N HIS A 102 -1.60 -4.97 -17.73
CA HIS A 102 -1.21 -4.90 -16.33
C HIS A 102 0.29 -5.13 -16.24
N LEU A 103 1.02 -4.13 -15.73
CA LEU A 103 2.40 -4.30 -15.38
C LEU A 103 2.48 -4.78 -13.94
N VAL A 104 2.70 -6.08 -13.79
CA VAL A 104 3.03 -6.71 -12.52
C VAL A 104 4.53 -6.53 -12.30
N LEU A 105 4.88 -5.72 -11.32
CA LEU A 105 6.25 -5.58 -10.85
C LEU A 105 6.52 -6.69 -9.84
N ARG A 106 7.45 -7.60 -10.13
CA ARG A 106 7.98 -8.48 -9.08
C ARG A 106 9.00 -7.67 -8.29
N LEU A 107 8.66 -7.28 -7.07
CA LEU A 107 9.55 -6.60 -6.13
C LEU A 107 10.45 -7.58 -5.36
N GLN A 108 10.78 -8.73 -5.95
CA GLN A 108 11.90 -9.51 -5.45
C GLN A 108 13.18 -8.75 -5.75
N ASP A 109 13.85 -8.26 -4.70
CA ASP A 109 15.30 -8.27 -4.53
C ASP A 109 15.78 -7.37 -3.37
N LEU A 110 14.94 -6.62 -2.67
CA LEU A 110 15.43 -5.65 -1.68
C LEU A 110 15.76 -6.31 -0.34
N GLN A 111 17.04 -6.29 0.03
CA GLN A 111 17.55 -6.55 1.37
C GLN A 111 17.61 -5.23 2.15
N VAL A 112 17.19 -5.27 3.42
CA VAL A 112 17.37 -4.15 4.35
C VAL A 112 18.78 -4.22 4.92
N ILE A 113 19.51 -3.11 4.88
CA ILE A 113 20.80 -2.98 5.54
C ILE A 113 20.77 -1.76 6.47
N ASN A 114 21.32 -1.93 7.67
CA ASN A 114 21.55 -0.84 8.60
C ASN A 114 23.03 -0.44 8.53
N VAL A 115 23.26 0.86 8.33
CA VAL A 115 24.59 1.45 8.19
C VAL A 115 24.81 2.40 9.36
N ARG A 116 25.80 2.10 10.19
CA ARG A 116 26.30 3.05 11.20
C ARG A 116 27.58 3.71 10.69
N THR A 117 27.63 5.04 10.74
CA THR A 117 28.80 5.84 10.36
C THR A 117 29.74 6.07 11.55
N ALA A 118 30.98 6.48 11.27
CA ALA A 118 31.97 6.82 12.30
C ALA A 118 31.56 8.00 13.20
N SER A 119 30.63 8.87 12.74
CA SER A 119 30.03 9.95 13.55
C SER A 119 28.86 9.47 14.43
N GLY A 120 28.54 8.17 14.41
CA GLY A 120 27.44 7.58 15.19
C GLY A 120 26.07 7.68 14.53
N LYS A 121 25.94 8.33 13.36
CA LYS A 121 24.67 8.40 12.62
C LYS A 121 24.34 7.06 11.99
N GLU A 122 23.08 6.65 12.11
CA GLU A 122 22.55 5.41 11.55
C GLU A 122 21.64 5.69 10.35
N PHE A 123 21.77 4.87 9.31
CA PHE A 123 21.00 4.94 8.08
C PHE A 123 20.49 3.56 7.71
N THR A 124 19.19 3.43 7.50
CA THR A 124 18.60 2.21 6.95
C THR A 124 18.42 2.35 5.44
N PHE A 125 18.88 1.36 4.68
CA PHE A 125 18.76 1.32 3.24
C PHE A 125 18.14 0.01 2.76
N HIS A 126 17.19 0.14 1.84
CA HIS A 126 16.73 -0.97 1.02
C HIS A 126 17.63 -1.08 -0.21
N VAL A 127 18.29 -2.24 -0.37
CA VAL A 127 19.36 -2.50 -1.35
C VAL A 127 19.09 -3.81 -2.08
N LYS A 128 19.14 -3.81 -3.42
CA LYS A 128 18.87 -5.02 -4.21
C LYS A 128 19.95 -6.09 -3.96
N ARG A 129 19.60 -7.38 -3.96
CA ARG A 129 20.49 -8.54 -3.71
C ARG A 129 21.71 -8.63 -4.64
N GLY A 130 21.65 -8.01 -5.82
CA GLY A 130 22.77 -7.91 -6.77
C GLY A 130 23.60 -6.61 -6.68
N LYS A 131 23.46 -5.83 -5.60
CA LYS A 131 24.27 -4.63 -5.39
C LYS A 131 25.49 -4.92 -4.55
N ASP A 132 26.54 -4.18 -4.86
CA ASP A 132 27.84 -4.27 -4.22
C ASP A 132 28.00 -3.20 -3.12
N VAL A 133 29.09 -3.31 -2.39
CA VAL A 133 29.46 -2.37 -1.33
C VAL A 133 29.65 -0.94 -1.88
N GLY A 134 30.18 -0.80 -3.10
CA GLY A 134 30.36 0.49 -3.76
C GLY A 134 29.04 1.25 -3.99
N TYR A 135 27.96 0.54 -4.32
CA TYR A 135 26.62 1.12 -4.43
C TYR A 135 26.10 1.69 -3.11
N VAL A 136 26.39 1.04 -1.98
CA VAL A 136 25.97 1.50 -0.65
C VAL A 136 26.72 2.77 -0.25
N LYS A 137 28.03 2.84 -0.52
CA LYS A 137 28.84 4.07 -0.33
C LYS A 137 28.24 5.27 -1.07
N HIS A 138 27.89 5.09 -2.34
CA HIS A 138 27.26 6.14 -3.14
C HIS A 138 25.92 6.61 -2.55
N LYS A 139 25.10 5.70 -2.02
CA LYS A 139 23.83 6.06 -1.36
C LYS A 139 24.03 6.89 -0.09
N ILE A 140 25.07 6.58 0.69
CA ILE A 140 25.42 7.31 1.91
C ILE A 140 25.94 8.70 1.55
N ALA A 141 26.84 8.83 0.58
CA ALA A 141 27.36 10.12 0.14
C ALA A 141 26.25 11.06 -0.38
N LYS A 142 25.22 10.49 -1.01
CA LYS A 142 24.05 11.27 -1.47
C LYS A 142 23.11 11.70 -0.34
N LYS A 143 23.01 10.94 0.76
CA LYS A 143 22.12 11.23 1.91
C LYS A 143 22.82 12.04 3.02
N GLY A 144 24.06 11.72 3.33
CA GLY A 144 24.87 12.40 4.33
C GLY A 144 25.67 13.51 3.66
N LYS A 145 25.28 14.77 3.84
CA LYS A 145 26.01 15.97 3.36
C LYS A 145 27.46 16.09 3.90
N GLU A 146 27.97 15.08 4.63
CA GLU A 146 29.28 15.01 5.28
C GLU A 146 30.36 14.33 4.41
N PHE A 147 29.98 13.62 3.34
CA PHE A 147 30.91 12.78 2.57
C PHE A 147 30.98 13.23 1.10
N VAL A 148 32.06 13.92 0.75
CA VAL A 148 32.26 14.51 -0.60
C VAL A 148 33.16 13.64 -1.49
N ASP A 149 33.99 12.78 -0.90
CA ASP A 149 34.89 11.87 -1.64
C ASP A 149 34.55 10.40 -1.35
N LEU A 150 34.47 9.59 -2.40
CA LEU A 150 34.14 8.16 -2.37
C LEU A 150 35.38 7.29 -2.19
N GLU A 151 36.55 7.79 -2.59
CA GLU A 151 37.84 7.06 -2.54
C GLU A 151 38.41 7.00 -1.10
N GLU A 152 37.94 7.85 -0.18
CA GLU A 152 38.36 7.87 1.23
C GLU A 152 37.44 7.06 2.18
N GLN A 153 36.43 6.36 1.64
CA GLN A 153 35.46 5.61 2.44
C GLN A 153 35.91 4.15 2.62
N GLU A 154 36.06 3.69 3.85
CA GLU A 154 36.32 2.28 4.18
C GLU A 154 35.07 1.60 4.77
N VAL A 155 34.77 0.39 4.30
CA VAL A 155 33.64 -0.42 4.77
C VAL A 155 34.18 -1.54 5.62
N VAL A 156 33.63 -1.70 6.83
CA VAL A 156 34.01 -2.77 7.74
C VAL A 156 32.79 -3.66 8.00
N TYR A 157 32.98 -4.97 8.00
CA TYR A 157 31.94 -5.93 8.35
C TYR A 157 32.55 -6.98 9.27
N ASN A 158 31.97 -7.18 10.46
CA ASN A 158 32.51 -8.04 11.52
C ASN A 158 33.99 -7.79 11.86
N GLY A 159 34.43 -6.54 11.76
CA GLY A 159 35.82 -6.15 12.03
C GLY A 159 36.79 -6.31 10.85
N GLU A 160 36.36 -6.84 9.71
CA GLU A 160 37.18 -6.99 8.51
C GLU A 160 36.83 -5.96 7.43
N ARG A 161 37.85 -5.47 6.70
CA ARG A 161 37.66 -4.56 5.56
C ARG A 161 37.01 -5.30 4.40
N VAL A 162 36.02 -4.67 3.78
CA VAL A 162 35.28 -5.22 2.64
C VAL A 162 35.55 -4.40 1.38
N GLU A 163 35.80 -5.10 0.27
CA GLU A 163 36.03 -4.49 -1.05
C GLU A 163 34.72 -4.03 -1.71
N ASP A 164 34.81 -2.96 -2.50
CA ASP A 164 33.66 -2.28 -3.12
C ASP A 164 32.89 -3.15 -4.10
N GLN A 165 33.56 -4.13 -4.71
CA GLN A 165 33.00 -5.05 -5.69
C GLN A 165 32.30 -6.25 -5.04
N ARG A 166 32.43 -6.43 -3.72
CA ARG A 166 31.80 -7.54 -3.00
C ARG A 166 30.30 -7.30 -2.89
N LEU A 167 29.51 -8.33 -3.21
CA LEU A 167 28.05 -8.23 -3.16
C LEU A 167 27.56 -8.18 -1.72
N ILE A 168 26.55 -7.34 -1.46
CA ILE A 168 25.93 -7.18 -0.13
C ILE A 168 25.29 -8.49 0.34
N HIS A 169 24.68 -9.24 -0.57
CA HIS A 169 24.11 -10.56 -0.28
C HIS A 169 25.16 -11.57 0.23
N ASP A 170 26.41 -11.45 -0.21
CA ASP A 170 27.48 -12.37 0.19
C ASP A 170 28.03 -12.05 1.60
N LEU A 171 27.76 -10.84 2.10
CA LEU A 171 28.05 -10.42 3.48
C LEU A 171 26.93 -10.84 4.44
N CYS A 172 25.68 -10.77 3.97
CA CYS A 172 24.49 -10.86 4.80
C CYS A 172 23.50 -11.90 4.25
N LYS A 173 23.47 -13.11 4.83
CA LYS A 173 22.58 -14.22 4.40
C LYS A 173 21.14 -14.12 4.94
N HIS A 174 20.88 -13.21 5.88
CA HIS A 174 19.58 -13.00 6.52
C HIS A 174 19.16 -11.52 6.41
N ASN A 175 17.85 -11.25 6.54
CA ASN A 175 17.26 -9.92 6.30
C ASN A 175 17.56 -8.87 7.41
N ASP A 176 18.22 -9.26 8.52
CA ASP A 176 18.44 -8.42 9.71
C ASP A 176 19.94 -8.17 10.03
N ALA A 177 20.78 -7.98 9.02
CA ALA A 177 22.22 -7.75 9.24
C ALA A 177 22.58 -6.25 9.37
N VAL A 178 23.37 -5.92 10.39
CA VAL A 178 23.93 -4.58 10.62
C VAL A 178 25.33 -4.49 10.01
N ILE A 179 25.56 -3.52 9.12
CA ILE A 179 26.87 -3.25 8.48
C ILE A 179 27.50 -2.02 9.14
N HIS A 180 28.74 -2.14 9.63
CA HIS A 180 29.44 -1.06 10.34
C HIS A 180 30.41 -0.31 9.42
N LEU A 181 30.04 0.89 8.96
CA LEU A 181 30.87 1.68 8.07
C LEU A 181 31.74 2.69 8.84
N LEU A 182 33.06 2.48 8.79
CA LEU A 182 34.03 3.37 9.42
C LEU A 182 34.62 4.34 8.38
N VAL A 183 34.15 5.58 8.38
CA VAL A 183 34.72 6.63 7.50
C VAL A 183 35.88 7.32 8.21
N ARG A 184 37.08 7.31 7.62
CA ARG A 184 38.26 8.04 8.11
C ARG A 184 38.65 9.11 7.09
N LYS A 185 38.92 10.34 7.53
CA LYS A 185 39.71 11.30 6.73
C LYS A 185 41.16 10.89 6.80
N SER A 186 41.85 10.77 5.67
CA SER A 186 43.28 10.51 5.67
C SER A 186 44.01 11.75 6.23
N ALA A 187 44.51 11.66 7.47
CA ALA A 187 45.36 12.71 8.02
C ALA A 187 46.65 12.74 7.20
N LYS A 188 46.93 13.83 6.49
CA LYS A 188 48.23 14.04 5.84
C LYS A 188 49.29 14.23 6.93
N VAL A 189 49.87 13.13 7.35
CA VAL A 189 51.06 13.11 8.20
C VAL A 189 52.25 13.58 7.34
N ARG A 190 52.84 14.72 7.69
CA ARG A 190 54.20 15.06 7.24
C ARG A 190 55.17 14.64 8.33
N THR A 191 56.11 13.77 7.98
CA THR A 191 57.29 13.48 8.80
C THR A 191 58.37 14.52 8.51
N ARG A 192 58.92 15.15 9.54
CA ARG A 192 60.21 15.85 9.45
C ARG A 192 61.25 15.01 10.20
N PRO A 193 62.39 14.68 9.59
CA PRO A 193 63.44 13.97 10.29
C PRO A 193 64.16 14.92 11.25
N VAL A 194 64.27 14.52 12.52
CA VAL A 194 65.14 15.15 13.52
C VAL A 194 65.88 14.01 14.22
N ASP A 195 67.09 13.70 13.73
CA ASP A 195 67.91 12.55 14.14
C ASP A 195 67.12 11.21 14.19
N LYS A 196 67.60 10.21 14.94
CA LYS A 196 67.15 8.81 14.85
C LYS A 196 65.69 8.53 15.27
N ASN A 197 64.86 9.54 15.54
CA ASN A 197 63.44 9.39 15.86
C ASN A 197 62.54 10.27 14.98
N HIS A 198 61.34 9.77 14.64
CA HIS A 198 60.34 10.48 13.83
C HIS A 198 59.30 11.13 14.74
N GLU A 199 59.09 12.44 14.65
CA GLU A 199 58.02 13.16 15.34
C GLU A 199 56.82 13.37 14.41
N LEU A 200 55.61 13.10 14.91
CA LEU A 200 54.33 13.15 14.17
C LEU A 200 53.51 14.37 14.63
N SER A 201 53.20 15.30 13.73
CA SER A 201 52.29 16.42 14.01
C SER A 201 51.02 16.36 13.15
N ILE A 202 49.85 16.52 13.78
CA ILE A 202 48.52 16.51 13.14
C ILE A 202 48.03 17.96 13.01
N VAL A 203 47.64 18.39 11.81
CA VAL A 203 47.02 19.71 11.57
C VAL A 203 45.51 19.54 11.43
N VAL A 204 44.74 20.23 12.26
CA VAL A 204 43.27 20.29 12.19
C VAL A 204 42.87 21.46 11.29
N PRO A 205 42.04 21.27 10.22
CA PRO A 205 41.48 22.40 9.47
C PRO A 205 40.40 23.10 10.28
N GLN A 206 40.52 24.42 10.41
CA GLN A 206 39.58 25.30 11.10
C GLN A 206 38.23 25.37 10.35
N LEU A 207 37.12 25.17 11.08
CA LEU A 207 35.80 25.59 10.64
C LEU A 207 35.60 27.05 11.06
N ILE A 208 35.18 27.86 10.09
CA ILE A 208 34.86 29.28 10.24
C ILE A 208 33.61 29.37 11.11
N ASP A 209 33.73 29.97 12.29
CA ASP A 209 32.60 30.43 13.10
C ASP A 209 32.74 31.95 13.28
N GLY A 210 31.64 32.65 13.01
CA GLY A 210 31.56 34.10 13.04
C GLY A 210 30.68 34.56 14.18
N GLY A 211 31.27 35.30 15.13
CA GLY A 211 30.56 36.35 15.87
C GLY A 211 30.25 36.11 17.34
N VAL A 212 31.31 36.18 18.18
CA VAL A 212 31.42 36.86 19.49
C VAL A 212 30.12 37.33 20.18
N ARG A 213 29.94 36.91 21.44
CA ARG A 213 29.87 37.79 22.62
C ARG A 213 30.14 37.02 23.92
N ASP A 214 31.13 37.52 24.64
CA ASP A 214 31.56 37.15 26.00
C ASP A 214 30.42 37.32 27.02
N ASP A 215 30.37 36.48 28.05
CA ASP A 215 30.38 36.92 29.45
C ASP A 215 30.56 35.73 30.42
N ASP A 216 31.08 36.07 31.58
CA ASP A 216 31.82 35.31 32.57
C ASP A 216 31.05 34.25 33.39
N GLY A 217 31.82 33.32 33.97
CA GLY A 217 31.81 33.21 35.43
C GLY A 217 31.18 31.98 36.08
N GLU A 218 32.07 31.21 36.72
CA GLU A 218 31.89 30.54 38.01
C GLU A 218 31.49 29.05 38.09
N ASN A 219 32.55 28.27 38.31
CA ASN A 219 32.61 27.00 39.04
C ASN A 219 31.85 27.03 40.37
N PHE A 220 31.09 25.97 40.70
CA PHE A 220 31.16 25.35 42.03
C PHE A 220 30.95 23.83 41.98
N ARG A 221 32.04 23.10 42.23
CA ARG A 221 32.06 21.70 42.68
C ARG A 221 31.59 21.63 44.13
N ARG A 222 30.80 20.60 44.48
CA ARG A 222 30.87 19.78 45.72
C ARG A 222 29.82 18.66 45.62
N LYS A 223 30.25 17.41 45.44
CA LYS A 223 30.64 16.42 46.46
C LYS A 223 29.43 15.63 47.00
N TYR A 224 29.48 14.34 46.67
CA TYR A 224 28.74 13.25 47.28
C TYR A 224 29.03 13.15 48.78
N ASP A 225 27.99 12.83 49.56
CA ASP A 225 28.14 12.08 50.80
C ASP A 225 26.98 11.08 50.97
N VAL A 226 27.36 9.90 51.45
CA VAL A 226 26.58 8.69 51.62
C VAL A 226 26.14 8.58 53.07
N GLY A 227 24.91 8.13 53.35
CA GLY A 227 24.59 7.65 54.69
C GLY A 227 23.15 7.23 54.92
N GLY A 228 22.95 5.94 55.25
CA GLY A 228 22.10 5.58 56.40
C GLY A 228 20.76 4.87 56.12
N LYS A 229 20.80 3.55 56.29
CA LYS A 229 19.73 2.53 56.28
C LYS A 229 18.50 2.74 57.21
N ASN A 230 17.40 2.12 56.74
CA ASN A 230 16.33 1.35 57.44
C ASN A 230 15.23 2.06 58.24
N SER A 231 13.95 1.88 57.85
CA SER A 231 12.99 0.97 58.52
C SER A 231 11.54 1.11 58.00
N ASP A 232 10.81 -0.02 58.01
CA ASP A 232 9.38 -0.19 57.76
C ASP A 232 8.47 0.61 58.72
N ARG A 233 7.32 1.11 58.21
CA ARG A 233 5.93 0.84 58.68
C ARG A 233 4.90 1.89 58.20
N GLY A 234 3.91 1.43 57.42
CA GLY A 234 2.46 1.49 57.73
C GLY A 234 1.68 2.81 57.93
N TYR A 235 0.66 2.96 57.05
CA TYR A 235 -0.70 3.53 57.21
C TYR A 235 -0.99 5.03 56.99
N GLU A 236 -1.81 5.25 55.94
CA GLU A 236 -3.01 6.10 55.78
C GLU A 236 -2.99 7.62 56.11
N ALA A 237 -3.28 8.44 55.08
CA ALA A 237 -4.55 9.19 54.91
C ALA A 237 -4.37 10.57 54.24
N ASP A 238 -5.23 10.84 53.26
CA ASP A 238 -5.69 12.13 52.72
C ASP A 238 -4.66 13.23 52.39
N GLY A 239 -4.36 13.33 51.10
CA GLY A 239 -3.91 14.56 50.45
C GLY A 239 -4.62 14.70 49.12
N GLU A 240 -5.37 15.78 48.96
CA GLU A 240 -6.08 16.19 47.74
C GLU A 240 -5.26 15.91 46.48
N ILE A 241 -5.81 15.11 45.57
CA ILE A 241 -5.25 14.91 44.23
C ILE A 241 -5.51 16.20 43.45
N LEU A 242 -4.62 17.19 43.62
CA LEU A 242 -4.42 18.21 42.60
C LEU A 242 -4.07 17.46 41.30
N PRO A 243 -4.78 17.71 40.18
CA PRO A 243 -4.36 17.15 38.91
C PRO A 243 -2.97 17.71 38.62
N ARG A 244 -1.95 16.87 38.80
CA ARG A 244 -0.61 17.17 38.30
C ARG A 244 -0.81 17.46 36.82
N LYS A 245 -0.50 18.70 36.42
CA LYS A 245 -0.28 19.04 35.01
C LYS A 245 0.58 17.91 34.43
N PRO A 246 0.16 17.24 33.34
CA PRO A 246 1.04 16.29 32.69
C PRO A 246 2.35 17.02 32.38
N PRO A 247 3.52 16.36 32.53
CA PRO A 247 4.78 16.96 32.11
C PRO A 247 4.62 17.48 30.69
N ASP A 248 5.26 18.61 30.34
CA ASP A 248 5.29 19.11 28.96
C ASP A 248 5.75 17.96 28.07
N ARG A 249 4.78 17.35 27.37
CA ARG A 249 4.99 16.19 26.51
C ARG A 249 4.91 16.71 25.09
N ASP A 250 5.99 16.51 24.36
CA ASP A 250 6.11 16.92 22.95
C ASP A 250 5.28 16.03 21.99
N PHE A 251 4.49 15.09 22.54
CA PHE A 251 3.62 14.20 21.77
C PHE A 251 2.30 13.86 22.49
N LEU A 252 1.32 13.40 21.72
CA LEU A 252 0.01 12.92 22.16
C LEU A 252 -0.30 11.63 21.39
N LEU A 253 -0.90 10.63 22.05
CA LEU A 253 -1.55 9.50 21.39
C LEU A 253 -2.76 9.06 22.19
N GLU A 254 -3.96 9.24 21.63
CA GLU A 254 -5.22 8.93 22.30
C GLU A 254 -6.21 8.25 21.35
N PRO A 255 -6.84 7.13 21.75
CA PRO A 255 -7.96 6.55 21.01
C PRO A 255 -9.12 7.54 20.89
N VAL A 256 -9.73 7.63 19.70
CA VAL A 256 -10.94 8.40 19.48
C VAL A 256 -12.15 7.53 19.77
N ILE A 257 -12.72 7.67 20.96
CA ILE A 257 -13.92 6.95 21.39
C ILE A 257 -15.11 7.90 21.35
N VAL A 258 -15.96 7.74 20.34
CA VAL A 258 -17.18 8.57 20.18
C VAL A 258 -18.28 8.12 21.14
N ASN A 259 -18.42 6.81 21.36
CA ASN A 259 -19.41 6.25 22.26
C ASN A 259 -18.74 5.63 23.49
N HIS A 260 -19.02 6.16 24.68
CA HIS A 260 -18.41 5.72 25.94
C HIS A 260 -18.71 4.26 26.33
N ASN A 261 -19.70 3.62 25.68
CA ASN A 261 -19.98 2.20 25.89
C ASN A 261 -19.00 1.28 25.14
N ILE A 262 -18.19 1.81 24.21
CA ILE A 262 -17.16 1.04 23.52
C ILE A 262 -16.03 0.75 24.51
N LYS A 263 -15.73 -0.54 24.70
CA LYS A 263 -14.47 -0.95 25.32
C LYS A 263 -13.54 -1.44 24.23
N LEU A 264 -12.28 -1.01 24.30
CA LEU A 264 -11.28 -1.40 23.32
C LEU A 264 -10.94 -2.89 23.49
N PRO A 265 -10.96 -3.69 22.41
CA PRO A 265 -10.42 -5.04 22.43
C PRO A 265 -8.96 -5.03 22.92
N SER A 266 -8.53 -6.07 23.63
CA SER A 266 -7.17 -6.15 24.18
C SER A 266 -6.09 -5.97 23.11
N ALA A 267 -6.30 -6.52 21.90
CA ALA A 267 -5.39 -6.34 20.78
C ALA A 267 -5.22 -4.86 20.38
N VAL A 268 -6.32 -4.10 20.33
CA VAL A 268 -6.30 -2.66 20.05
C VAL A 268 -5.63 -1.90 21.20
N TRP A 269 -5.96 -2.24 22.45
CA TRP A 269 -5.36 -1.64 23.64
C TRP A 269 -3.84 -1.86 23.67
N ASN A 270 -3.39 -3.09 23.43
CA ASN A 270 -1.98 -3.46 23.40
C ASN A 270 -1.23 -2.77 22.26
N MET A 271 -1.84 -2.67 21.07
CA MET A 271 -1.28 -1.92 19.94
C MET A 271 -1.09 -0.45 20.30
N VAL A 272 -2.13 0.20 20.86
CA VAL A 272 -2.07 1.63 21.24
C VAL A 272 -1.01 1.85 22.32
N ASN A 273 -0.98 1.02 23.38
CA ASN A 273 0.01 1.15 24.45
C ASN A 273 1.45 0.89 23.97
N SER A 274 1.65 -0.08 23.08
CA SER A 274 2.97 -0.34 22.51
C SER A 274 3.45 0.83 21.66
N THR A 275 2.53 1.40 20.86
CA THR A 275 2.78 2.61 20.06
C THR A 275 3.12 3.80 20.96
N TYR A 276 2.34 3.99 22.03
CA TYR A 276 2.57 5.03 23.02
C TYR A 276 3.95 4.86 23.68
N GLY A 277 4.31 3.64 24.09
CA GLY A 277 5.62 3.35 24.69
C GLY A 277 6.79 3.61 23.74
N GLY A 278 6.61 3.38 22.43
CA GLY A 278 7.59 3.75 21.41
C GLY A 278 7.84 5.25 21.36
N LEU A 279 6.77 6.04 21.29
CA LEU A 279 6.83 7.50 21.28
C LEU A 279 7.40 8.07 22.60
N GLU A 280 7.00 7.51 23.74
CA GLU A 280 7.49 7.92 25.06
C GLU A 280 9.00 7.66 25.23
N SER A 281 9.51 6.57 24.64
CA SER A 281 10.94 6.28 24.56
C SER A 281 11.71 7.14 23.55
N GLY A 282 11.05 8.09 22.86
CA GLY A 282 11.66 8.99 21.88
C GLY A 282 11.88 8.36 20.50
N HIS A 283 11.21 7.26 20.17
CA HIS A 283 11.29 6.67 18.83
C HIS A 283 10.33 7.37 17.86
N TYR A 284 10.90 7.94 16.80
CA TYR A 284 10.14 8.73 15.84
C TYR A 284 9.29 7.84 14.93
N PRO A 285 8.08 8.29 14.54
CA PRO A 285 7.33 7.71 13.45
C PRO A 285 8.17 7.67 12.16
N ILE A 286 8.23 6.52 11.51
CA ILE A 286 9.00 6.32 10.27
C ILE A 286 8.03 6.36 9.09
N ARG A 287 8.06 7.46 8.31
CA ARG A 287 7.25 7.58 7.11
C ARG A 287 7.63 6.51 6.09
N SER A 288 6.64 5.76 5.60
CA SER A 288 6.80 4.84 4.47
C SER A 288 7.35 5.58 3.26
N MET A 289 8.15 4.91 2.44
CA MET A 289 8.63 5.48 1.18
C MET A 289 7.67 5.21 0.01
N GLU A 290 6.74 4.28 0.21
CA GLU A 290 5.75 3.81 -0.77
C GLU A 290 4.36 4.40 -0.49
N GLY A 291 3.44 4.20 -1.43
CA GLY A 291 2.08 4.75 -1.36
C GLY A 291 1.96 6.23 -1.76
N THR A 292 0.73 6.72 -1.79
CA THR A 292 0.34 8.04 -2.30
C THR A 292 0.04 9.06 -1.19
N GLY A 293 -0.12 8.61 0.06
CA GLY A 293 -0.39 9.43 1.24
C GLY A 293 0.71 9.37 2.31
N GLY A 294 0.41 9.94 3.48
CA GLY A 294 1.18 9.76 4.70
C GLY A 294 0.83 8.43 5.39
N ALA A 295 1.81 7.54 5.48
CA ALA A 295 1.72 6.32 6.27
C ALA A 295 3.00 6.20 7.10
N TYR A 296 2.86 5.95 8.39
CA TYR A 296 3.95 6.01 9.36
C TYR A 296 4.04 4.72 10.14
N PHE A 297 5.18 4.03 10.04
CA PHE A 297 5.50 2.90 10.90
C PHE A 297 5.86 3.42 12.29
N MET A 298 5.20 2.86 13.30
CA MET A 298 5.43 3.18 14.69
C MET A 298 6.23 2.05 15.33
N LEU A 299 7.21 2.42 16.15
CA LEU A 299 8.11 1.48 16.80
C LEU A 299 7.63 1.11 18.21
N ASP A 300 8.11 -0.02 18.72
CA ASP A 300 7.99 -0.36 20.14
C ASP A 300 8.90 0.51 21.02
N SER A 301 8.80 0.33 22.34
CA SER A 301 9.59 1.07 23.32
C SER A 301 11.10 0.81 23.24
N LEU A 302 11.53 -0.23 22.52
CA LEU A 302 12.93 -0.58 22.30
C LEU A 302 13.46 -0.06 20.95
N GLY A 303 12.60 0.44 20.07
CA GLY A 303 12.97 0.88 18.73
C GLY A 303 13.33 -0.26 17.78
N GLN A 304 12.98 -1.51 18.12
CA GLN A 304 13.44 -2.71 17.41
C GLN A 304 12.40 -3.27 16.45
N LYS A 305 11.11 -3.11 16.78
CA LYS A 305 10.01 -3.69 16.00
C LYS A 305 8.98 -2.64 15.63
N TYR A 306 8.38 -2.81 14.45
CA TYR A 306 7.17 -2.09 14.09
C TYR A 306 5.97 -2.70 14.83
N VAL A 307 5.17 -1.85 15.48
CA VAL A 307 3.99 -2.26 16.24
C VAL A 307 2.68 -1.83 15.59
N SER A 308 2.70 -0.73 14.85
CA SER A 308 1.52 -0.20 14.17
C SER A 308 1.89 0.67 12.97
N VAL A 309 0.90 0.94 12.13
CA VAL A 309 0.96 1.88 11.02
C VAL A 309 -0.10 2.95 11.25
N PHE A 310 0.32 4.21 11.34
CA PHE A 310 -0.57 5.36 11.46
C PHE A 310 -0.74 6.04 10.10
N LYS A 311 -1.99 6.29 9.69
CA LYS A 311 -2.35 6.99 8.45
C LYS A 311 -3.20 8.23 8.78
N PRO A 312 -2.61 9.45 8.81
CA PRO A 312 -3.34 10.68 9.09
C PRO A 312 -4.31 11.06 7.96
N ILE A 313 -5.52 11.48 8.33
CA ILE A 313 -6.58 11.95 7.44
C ILE A 313 -6.12 13.14 6.58
N ASP A 314 -5.42 14.09 7.19
CA ASP A 314 -4.95 15.32 6.53
C ASP A 314 -3.75 15.08 5.60
N GLU A 315 -3.17 13.88 5.64
CA GLU A 315 -2.05 13.45 4.79
C GLU A 315 -2.45 12.42 3.73
N GLU A 316 -3.74 12.11 3.62
CA GLU A 316 -4.27 11.26 2.56
C GLU A 316 -3.92 11.81 1.16
N PRO A 317 -4.01 10.98 0.11
CA PRO A 317 -3.86 11.47 -1.26
C PRO A 317 -4.79 12.63 -1.54
N MET A 318 -4.23 13.71 -2.11
CA MET A 318 -4.95 14.95 -2.42
C MET A 318 -5.48 15.74 -1.20
N ALA A 319 -5.08 15.36 0.02
CA ALA A 319 -5.37 16.10 1.25
C ALA A 319 -4.44 17.30 1.45
N VAL A 320 -4.85 18.22 2.32
CA VAL A 320 -4.19 19.51 2.58
C VAL A 320 -2.70 19.38 2.93
N ASN A 321 -2.34 18.36 3.71
CA ASN A 321 -0.98 18.14 4.20
C ASN A 321 -0.35 16.89 3.56
N ASN A 322 -0.77 16.51 2.35
CA ASN A 322 -0.21 15.35 1.66
C ASN A 322 1.33 15.46 1.51
N PRO A 323 2.12 14.49 2.03
CA PRO A 323 3.58 14.56 2.01
C PRO A 323 4.21 14.21 0.65
N ARG A 324 3.41 13.80 -0.34
CA ARG A 324 3.86 13.34 -1.66
C ARG A 324 3.73 14.40 -2.75
N GLY A 325 3.20 15.59 -2.43
CA GLY A 325 3.05 16.69 -3.37
C GLY A 325 1.97 16.43 -4.42
N LEU A 326 0.98 15.60 -4.11
CA LEU A 326 -0.21 15.45 -4.95
C LEU A 326 -1.05 16.74 -4.91
N PRO A 327 -1.72 17.11 -6.02
CA PRO A 327 -2.58 18.28 -6.04
C PRO A 327 -3.76 18.11 -5.08
N LEU A 328 -4.22 19.21 -4.50
CA LEU A 328 -5.40 19.23 -3.65
C LEU A 328 -6.65 18.87 -4.46
N SER A 329 -7.56 18.11 -3.83
CA SER A 329 -8.88 17.88 -4.41
C SER A 329 -9.71 19.15 -4.38
N LEU A 330 -10.34 19.50 -5.51
CA LEU A 330 -11.14 20.73 -5.65
C LEU A 330 -12.61 20.50 -5.30
N ASP A 331 -13.12 19.30 -5.52
CA ASP A 331 -14.51 18.87 -5.29
C ASP A 331 -14.64 17.89 -4.11
N GLY A 332 -13.51 17.54 -3.48
CA GLY A 332 -13.44 16.60 -2.36
C GLY A 332 -13.37 15.14 -2.79
N GLU A 333 -13.39 14.84 -4.09
CA GLU A 333 -13.21 13.48 -4.60
C GLU A 333 -11.77 13.01 -4.37
N GLY A 334 -11.61 11.75 -3.93
CA GLY A 334 -10.33 11.10 -3.71
C GLY A 334 -9.73 10.50 -4.99
N LEU A 335 -8.71 9.65 -4.83
CA LEU A 335 -8.08 8.98 -5.98
C LEU A 335 -8.98 7.95 -6.68
N LYS A 336 -10.00 7.44 -5.99
CA LYS A 336 -10.96 6.47 -6.51
C LYS A 336 -12.34 7.10 -6.58
N LYS A 337 -13.04 6.90 -7.69
CA LYS A 337 -14.42 7.36 -7.88
C LYS A 337 -15.33 6.86 -6.76
N GLY A 338 -16.16 7.77 -6.25
CA GLY A 338 -17.04 7.51 -5.11
C GLY A 338 -16.33 7.46 -3.75
N THR A 339 -15.05 7.82 -3.65
CA THR A 339 -14.37 8.02 -2.37
C THR A 339 -14.05 9.50 -2.16
N ARG A 340 -14.03 9.97 -0.90
CA ARG A 340 -13.71 11.36 -0.56
C ARG A 340 -12.38 11.46 0.17
N VAL A 341 -11.69 12.57 -0.08
CA VAL A 341 -10.45 12.91 0.64
C VAL A 341 -10.75 13.11 2.11
N GLY A 342 -9.96 12.47 2.97
CA GLY A 342 -10.09 12.54 4.41
C GLY A 342 -11.07 11.52 5.01
N GLU A 343 -11.61 10.61 4.20
CA GLU A 343 -12.48 9.53 4.68
C GLU A 343 -11.78 8.16 4.71
N GLY A 344 -10.55 8.06 4.18
CA GLY A 344 -9.81 6.78 4.09
C GLY A 344 -9.60 6.14 5.46
N ALA A 345 -9.23 6.92 6.47
CA ALA A 345 -9.05 6.41 7.83
C ALA A 345 -10.33 5.77 8.42
N PHE A 346 -11.51 6.30 8.11
CA PHE A 346 -12.78 5.72 8.57
C PHE A 346 -13.04 4.37 7.89
N ARG A 347 -12.73 4.27 6.60
CA ARG A 347 -12.89 3.05 5.80
C ARG A 347 -11.95 1.92 6.27
N GLU A 348 -10.72 2.28 6.66
CA GLU A 348 -9.78 1.35 7.31
C GLU A 348 -10.32 0.78 8.62
N VAL A 349 -10.86 1.64 9.49
CA VAL A 349 -11.47 1.22 10.76
C VAL A 349 -12.74 0.40 10.51
N ALA A 350 -13.56 0.79 9.53
CA ALA A 350 -14.76 0.07 9.16
C ALA A 350 -14.46 -1.35 8.65
N ALA A 351 -13.41 -1.52 7.83
CA ALA A 351 -13.01 -2.84 7.35
C ALA A 351 -12.67 -3.80 8.50
N TYR A 352 -12.00 -3.31 9.55
CA TYR A 352 -11.73 -4.12 10.75
C TYR A 352 -13.00 -4.44 11.56
N ILE A 353 -13.87 -3.46 11.76
CA ILE A 353 -15.13 -3.64 12.51
C ILE A 353 -16.04 -4.65 11.80
N LEU A 354 -16.17 -4.53 10.49
CA LEU A 354 -17.03 -5.36 9.65
C LEU A 354 -16.42 -6.72 9.30
N ASP A 355 -15.12 -6.93 9.54
CA ASP A 355 -14.52 -8.25 9.47
C ASP A 355 -14.92 -9.09 10.69
N HIS A 356 -16.14 -9.64 10.65
CA HIS A 356 -16.73 -10.43 11.72
C HIS A 356 -16.04 -11.79 11.86
N PRO A 357 -15.94 -12.36 13.08
CA PRO A 357 -15.41 -13.70 13.26
C PRO A 357 -16.32 -14.78 12.66
N LYS A 358 -15.78 -15.98 12.43
CA LYS A 358 -16.57 -17.14 11.95
C LYS A 358 -17.74 -17.48 12.88
N GLY A 359 -17.60 -17.23 14.19
CA GLY A 359 -18.61 -17.53 15.22
C GLY A 359 -19.85 -16.62 15.20
N GLY A 360 -19.89 -15.61 14.32
CA GLY A 360 -20.99 -14.66 14.22
C GLY A 360 -20.50 -13.22 14.30
N HIS A 361 -21.35 -12.31 14.76
CA HIS A 361 -21.02 -10.89 14.79
C HIS A 361 -19.84 -10.59 15.71
N ARG A 362 -19.00 -9.64 15.27
CA ARG A 362 -17.94 -9.10 16.14
C ARG A 362 -18.62 -8.50 17.35
N LEU A 363 -18.46 -9.15 18.50
CA LEU A 363 -19.02 -8.66 19.74
C LEU A 363 -18.37 -7.32 20.08
N LEU A 364 -19.14 -6.45 20.74
CA LEU A 364 -18.64 -5.21 21.34
C LEU A 364 -17.43 -5.45 22.27
N PHE A 365 -17.30 -6.68 22.77
CA PHE A 365 -16.28 -7.15 23.70
C PHE A 365 -15.77 -8.53 23.24
N GLY A 366 -14.93 -8.58 22.21
CA GLY A 366 -14.44 -9.85 21.66
C GLY A 366 -13.00 -9.78 21.15
N GLU A 367 -12.23 -10.84 21.40
CA GLU A 367 -10.86 -11.02 20.90
C GLU A 367 -10.79 -11.90 19.65
N GLU A 368 -11.94 -12.37 19.17
CA GLU A 368 -11.97 -13.27 18.02
C GLU A 368 -11.46 -12.59 16.75
N LYS A 369 -10.61 -13.34 16.04
CA LYS A 369 -10.07 -12.93 14.75
C LYS A 369 -11.21 -12.87 13.73
N GLY A 370 -11.22 -11.80 12.94
CA GLY A 370 -12.18 -11.66 11.85
C GLY A 370 -12.00 -12.75 10.79
N PHE A 371 -13.04 -12.98 10.00
CA PHE A 371 -13.10 -14.02 8.98
C PHE A 371 -12.00 -13.85 7.94
N ALA A 372 -11.83 -12.63 7.43
CA ALA A 372 -10.78 -12.26 6.49
C ALA A 372 -9.43 -12.01 7.17
N GLY A 373 -9.44 -11.67 8.45
CA GLY A 373 -8.24 -11.43 9.24
C GLY A 373 -7.67 -10.03 9.05
N VAL A 374 -8.54 -9.02 8.87
CA VAL A 374 -8.14 -7.61 8.88
C VAL A 374 -7.46 -7.30 10.23
N PRO A 375 -6.24 -6.74 10.24
CA PRO A 375 -5.55 -6.43 11.49
C PRO A 375 -6.34 -5.43 12.34
N PRO A 376 -6.24 -5.51 13.69
CA PRO A 376 -6.80 -4.51 14.59
C PRO A 376 -6.52 -3.10 14.13
N THR A 377 -7.58 -2.34 13.86
CA THR A 377 -7.51 -0.99 13.33
C THR A 377 -8.45 -0.09 14.11
N PHE A 378 -7.95 1.06 14.58
CA PHE A 378 -8.74 1.97 15.40
C PHE A 378 -8.41 3.43 15.10
N MET A 379 -9.38 4.33 15.32
CA MET A 379 -9.19 5.77 15.13
C MET A 379 -8.42 6.35 16.32
N VAL A 380 -7.37 7.13 16.05
CA VAL A 380 -6.56 7.79 17.10
C VAL A 380 -6.30 9.25 16.76
N LYS A 381 -6.10 10.06 17.81
CA LYS A 381 -5.48 11.38 17.77
C LYS A 381 -4.01 11.20 18.08
N CYS A 382 -3.13 11.79 17.26
CA CYS A 382 -1.69 11.73 17.46
C CYS A 382 -1.06 13.08 17.18
N LEU A 383 -0.27 13.59 18.13
CA LEU A 383 0.58 14.78 17.97
C LEU A 383 2.01 14.29 18.01
N HIS A 384 2.79 14.56 16.97
CA HIS A 384 4.22 14.28 16.95
C HIS A 384 4.89 15.07 15.82
N GLU A 385 6.08 15.60 16.05
CA GLU A 385 6.82 16.40 15.05
C GLU A 385 7.30 15.58 13.84
N GLY A 386 7.40 14.26 13.99
CA GLY A 386 7.77 13.32 12.92
C GLY A 386 6.73 13.17 11.80
N PHE A 387 5.52 13.73 11.94
CA PHE A 387 4.51 13.75 10.88
C PHE A 387 4.68 14.96 9.95
N ASN A 388 3.91 15.03 8.86
CA ASN A 388 4.04 16.13 7.91
C ASN A 388 3.24 17.35 8.37
N HIS A 389 3.95 18.37 8.86
CA HIS A 389 3.38 19.66 9.28
C HIS A 389 3.96 20.78 8.40
N PRO A 390 3.24 21.28 7.38
CA PRO A 390 3.74 22.40 6.57
C PRO A 390 3.76 23.74 7.32
N GLY A 391 3.11 23.83 8.48
CA GLY A 391 3.09 25.00 9.37
C GLY A 391 3.32 24.59 10.82
N ASP A 392 2.47 25.08 11.73
CA ASP A 392 2.55 24.76 13.16
C ASP A 392 2.31 23.26 13.42
N LEU A 393 2.88 22.79 14.53
CA LEU A 393 2.67 21.43 15.01
C LEU A 393 1.19 21.24 15.38
N THR A 394 0.49 20.33 14.70
CA THR A 394 -0.95 20.12 14.90
C THR A 394 -1.28 18.67 15.25
N VAL A 395 -2.36 18.47 16.01
CA VAL A 395 -2.87 17.12 16.32
C VAL A 395 -3.45 16.54 15.04
N LYS A 396 -3.00 15.35 14.67
CA LYS A 396 -3.50 14.60 13.53
C LYS A 396 -4.49 13.54 13.98
N ILE A 397 -5.52 13.32 13.18
CA ILE A 397 -6.51 12.25 13.38
C ILE A 397 -6.31 11.25 12.25
N GLY A 398 -6.36 9.95 12.55
CA GLY A 398 -6.13 8.93 11.55
C GLY A 398 -6.33 7.50 12.05
N SER A 399 -6.26 6.55 11.13
CA SER A 399 -6.32 5.13 11.46
C SER A 399 -4.97 4.65 11.98
N LEU A 400 -4.98 3.96 13.11
CA LEU A 400 -3.86 3.19 13.64
C LEU A 400 -4.16 1.71 13.45
N GLN A 401 -3.41 1.05 12.57
CA GLN A 401 -3.55 -0.37 12.26
C GLN A 401 -2.37 -1.16 12.82
N MET A 402 -2.63 -2.33 13.38
CA MET A 402 -1.59 -3.19 13.96
C MET A 402 -0.64 -3.64 12.86
N PHE A 403 0.67 -3.51 13.10
CA PHE A 403 1.66 -4.01 12.18
C PHE A 403 1.72 -5.54 12.28
N MET A 404 1.65 -6.21 11.14
CA MET A 404 1.69 -7.67 11.07
C MET A 404 3.05 -8.13 10.57
N GLU A 405 3.75 -8.94 11.39
CA GLU A 405 4.95 -9.64 10.93
C GLU A 405 4.59 -10.52 9.72
N ASN A 406 5.30 -10.32 8.61
CA ASN A 406 4.98 -10.91 7.32
C ASN A 406 6.27 -11.27 6.55
N ASN A 407 6.11 -12.08 5.50
CA ASN A 407 7.16 -12.56 4.63
C ASN A 407 7.13 -11.90 3.23
N GLY A 408 6.52 -10.72 3.12
CA GLY A 408 6.30 -10.01 1.86
C GLY A 408 4.82 -9.91 1.50
N SER A 409 4.54 -9.39 0.30
CA SER A 409 3.19 -9.25 -0.24
C SER A 409 2.88 -10.35 -1.24
N CYS A 410 1.61 -10.47 -1.65
CA CYS A 410 1.22 -11.37 -2.74
C CYS A 410 1.84 -10.96 -4.09
N GLU A 411 2.34 -9.74 -4.29
CA GLU A 411 3.05 -9.34 -5.52
C GLU A 411 4.36 -10.11 -5.72
N ASP A 412 4.94 -10.60 -4.62
CA ASP A 412 6.22 -11.30 -4.62
C ASP A 412 6.08 -12.79 -4.97
N ILE A 413 4.85 -13.33 -5.02
CA ILE A 413 4.58 -14.77 -5.12
C ILE A 413 3.56 -15.06 -6.23
N GLY A 414 3.77 -16.17 -6.96
CA GLY A 414 2.81 -16.59 -7.98
C GLY A 414 1.46 -17.01 -7.36
N PRO A 415 0.32 -16.58 -7.92
CA PRO A 415 -0.98 -16.75 -7.28
C PRO A 415 -1.42 -18.21 -7.11
N GLY A 416 -0.85 -19.15 -7.89
CA GLY A 416 -1.10 -20.58 -7.72
C GLY A 416 -0.64 -21.16 -6.38
N ALA A 417 0.20 -20.46 -5.62
CA ALA A 417 0.69 -20.91 -4.31
C ALA A 417 -0.24 -20.55 -3.14
N PHE A 418 -1.27 -19.72 -3.37
CA PHE A 418 -2.13 -19.23 -2.30
C PHE A 418 -3.20 -20.27 -1.90
N PRO A 419 -3.46 -20.48 -0.60
CA PRO A 419 -4.53 -21.36 -0.16
C PRO A 419 -5.91 -20.85 -0.61
N VAL A 420 -6.76 -21.77 -1.08
CA VAL A 420 -8.11 -21.44 -1.57
C VAL A 420 -8.94 -20.75 -0.49
N GLU A 421 -8.92 -21.30 0.74
CA GLU A 421 -9.66 -20.75 1.88
C GLU A 421 -9.28 -19.29 2.16
N GLU A 422 -8.00 -18.94 2.06
CA GLU A 422 -7.52 -17.58 2.35
C GLU A 422 -7.92 -16.57 1.26
N VAL A 423 -7.92 -16.99 -0.01
CA VAL A 423 -8.43 -16.15 -1.11
C VAL A 423 -9.95 -15.96 -0.99
N HIS A 424 -10.68 -17.01 -0.61
CA HIS A 424 -12.14 -16.93 -0.42
C HIS A 424 -12.50 -15.97 0.72
N LYS A 425 -11.78 -16.03 1.84
CA LYS A 425 -11.93 -15.09 2.96
C LYS A 425 -11.82 -13.62 2.53
N ILE A 426 -10.78 -13.29 1.77
CA ILE A 426 -10.57 -11.93 1.26
C ILE A 426 -11.65 -11.56 0.24
N SER A 427 -12.05 -12.48 -0.65
CA SER A 427 -13.10 -12.22 -1.64
C SER A 427 -14.44 -11.85 -1.01
N VAL A 428 -14.81 -12.51 0.09
CA VAL A 428 -16.05 -12.22 0.82
C VAL A 428 -16.03 -10.80 1.39
N LEU A 429 -14.91 -10.41 2.01
CA LEU A 429 -14.75 -9.06 2.54
C LEU A 429 -14.76 -8.02 1.42
N ASP A 430 -13.95 -8.19 0.37
CA ASP A 430 -13.81 -7.19 -0.68
C ASP A 430 -15.08 -7.02 -1.52
N ILE A 431 -15.81 -8.11 -1.80
CA ILE A 431 -17.12 -8.05 -2.46
C ILE A 431 -18.09 -7.26 -1.57
N ARG A 432 -18.23 -7.64 -0.29
CA ARG A 432 -19.14 -6.95 0.65
C ARG A 432 -18.80 -5.47 0.80
N LEU A 433 -17.52 -5.13 0.91
CA LEU A 433 -17.09 -3.75 1.06
C LEU A 433 -16.91 -3.01 -0.27
N ALA A 434 -17.18 -3.64 -1.41
CA ALA A 434 -17.00 -3.03 -2.74
C ALA A 434 -15.62 -2.33 -2.88
N ASN A 435 -14.55 -3.06 -2.58
CA ASN A 435 -13.20 -2.48 -2.53
C ASN A 435 -12.73 -1.97 -3.91
N ALA A 436 -12.35 -0.69 -4.00
CA ALA A 436 -11.89 -0.04 -5.23
C ALA A 436 -10.38 -0.13 -5.47
N ASP A 437 -9.64 -0.79 -4.59
CA ASP A 437 -8.17 -0.87 -4.71
C ASP A 437 -7.57 -2.16 -4.16
N ARG A 438 -8.25 -3.32 -4.32
CA ARG A 438 -7.63 -4.60 -3.96
C ARG A 438 -6.66 -5.06 -5.05
N HIS A 439 -5.37 -4.83 -4.80
CA HIS A 439 -4.27 -5.47 -5.52
C HIS A 439 -3.43 -6.37 -4.60
N ALA A 440 -2.53 -7.16 -5.18
CA ALA A 440 -1.71 -8.15 -4.50
C ALA A 440 -0.75 -7.51 -3.47
N GLY A 441 -0.35 -6.26 -3.67
CA GLY A 441 0.46 -5.49 -2.71
C GLY A 441 -0.29 -5.18 -1.41
N ASN A 442 -1.62 -5.14 -1.48
CA ASN A 442 -2.50 -4.91 -0.33
C ASN A 442 -2.87 -6.22 0.39
N ILE A 443 -2.21 -7.33 0.06
CA ILE A 443 -2.39 -8.62 0.73
C ILE A 443 -1.01 -9.12 1.18
N LEU A 444 -0.80 -9.17 2.49
CA LEU A 444 0.44 -9.67 3.07
C LEU A 444 0.42 -11.19 3.16
N LEU A 445 1.59 -11.79 2.96
CA LEU A 445 1.82 -13.20 3.19
C LEU A 445 2.45 -13.41 4.57
N SER A 446 1.87 -14.29 5.39
CA SER A 446 2.50 -14.74 6.62
C SER A 446 2.51 -16.26 6.69
N LYS A 447 3.40 -16.83 7.51
CA LYS A 447 3.43 -18.27 7.79
C LYS A 447 3.14 -18.48 9.26
N GLU A 448 2.18 -19.35 9.54
CA GLU A 448 1.89 -19.75 10.91
C GLU A 448 3.10 -20.48 11.51
N GLN A 449 3.47 -20.12 12.73
CA GLN A 449 4.71 -20.60 13.37
C GLN A 449 4.68 -22.10 13.68
N VAL A 450 3.48 -22.67 13.90
CA VAL A 450 3.30 -24.05 14.36
C VAL A 450 3.24 -25.01 13.17
N ASP A 451 2.35 -24.76 12.22
CA ASP A 451 2.06 -25.70 11.13
C ASP A 451 2.65 -25.26 9.77
N GLY A 452 3.27 -24.07 9.71
CA GLY A 452 3.82 -23.51 8.48
C GLY A 452 2.75 -23.16 7.43
N LYS A 453 1.45 -23.15 7.82
CA LYS A 453 0.34 -22.80 6.95
C LYS A 453 0.50 -21.35 6.46
N THR A 454 0.39 -21.16 5.16
CA THR A 454 0.36 -19.82 4.56
C THR A 454 -0.95 -19.14 4.95
N LEU A 455 -0.84 -17.91 5.45
CA LEU A 455 -1.96 -17.03 5.76
C LEU A 455 -1.89 -15.79 4.87
N LEU A 456 -3.05 -15.31 4.44
CA LEU A 456 -3.17 -14.04 3.73
C LEU A 456 -3.80 -13.00 4.64
N ILE A 457 -3.20 -11.83 4.72
CA ILE A 457 -3.65 -10.75 5.60
C ILE A 457 -4.02 -9.55 4.73
N PRO A 458 -5.31 -9.23 4.56
CA PRO A 458 -5.71 -8.05 3.82
C PRO A 458 -5.38 -6.79 4.63
N ILE A 459 -4.77 -5.82 3.98
CA ILE A 459 -4.47 -4.49 4.52
C ILE A 459 -4.95 -3.41 3.54
N ASP A 460 -4.81 -2.14 3.93
CA ASP A 460 -5.04 -0.98 3.05
C ASP A 460 -6.47 -0.92 2.46
N HIS A 461 -7.46 -0.68 3.32
CA HIS A 461 -8.87 -0.60 2.97
C HIS A 461 -9.37 0.84 2.79
N GLY A 462 -8.47 1.81 2.63
CA GLY A 462 -8.83 3.24 2.52
C GLY A 462 -9.77 3.57 1.35
N TYR A 463 -9.91 2.67 0.36
CA TYR A 463 -10.79 2.84 -0.80
C TYR A 463 -11.94 1.80 -0.87
N CYS A 464 -12.38 1.26 0.26
CA CYS A 464 -13.59 0.45 0.33
C CYS A 464 -14.83 1.31 0.63
N LEU A 465 -16.03 0.75 0.48
CA LEU A 465 -17.35 1.36 0.73
C LEU A 465 -17.66 2.62 -0.10
N PRO A 466 -17.31 2.69 -1.41
CA PRO A 466 -17.51 3.88 -2.22
C PRO A 466 -19.00 4.25 -2.39
N GLU A 467 -19.26 5.50 -2.79
CA GLU A 467 -20.60 6.00 -3.15
C GLU A 467 -21.16 5.33 -4.42
N THR A 468 -20.28 4.79 -5.28
CA THR A 468 -20.61 4.12 -6.55
C THR A 468 -19.72 2.88 -6.76
N PHE A 469 -20.14 1.97 -7.63
CA PHE A 469 -19.37 0.75 -7.96
C PHE A 469 -18.32 0.95 -9.08
N GLU A 470 -18.18 2.17 -9.60
CA GLU A 470 -17.47 2.48 -10.85
C GLU A 470 -16.00 2.01 -10.87
N ASP A 471 -15.28 2.20 -9.75
CA ASP A 471 -13.85 1.91 -9.65
C ASP A 471 -13.53 0.61 -8.86
N CYS A 472 -14.55 -0.19 -8.54
CA CYS A 472 -14.35 -1.47 -7.85
C CYS A 472 -13.34 -2.36 -8.58
N THR A 473 -12.30 -2.81 -7.88
CA THR A 473 -11.18 -3.53 -8.48
C THR A 473 -10.70 -4.65 -7.58
N PHE A 474 -10.71 -5.88 -8.11
CA PHE A 474 -10.29 -7.10 -7.41
C PHE A 474 -9.23 -7.87 -8.21
N GLU A 475 -7.97 -7.83 -7.78
CA GLU A 475 -6.92 -8.60 -8.46
C GLU A 475 -7.09 -10.13 -8.29
N TRP A 476 -7.67 -10.58 -7.16
CA TRP A 476 -7.87 -12.00 -6.90
C TRP A 476 -8.85 -12.68 -7.88
N LEU A 477 -9.61 -11.92 -8.69
CA LEU A 477 -10.42 -12.47 -9.78
C LEU A 477 -9.58 -13.28 -10.77
N TYR A 478 -8.31 -12.91 -10.95
CA TYR A 478 -7.42 -13.57 -11.89
C TYR A 478 -6.63 -14.73 -11.27
N TRP A 479 -6.92 -15.07 -10.01
CA TRP A 479 -6.26 -16.16 -9.31
C TRP A 479 -7.09 -17.45 -9.46
N PRO A 480 -6.45 -18.62 -9.64
CA PRO A 480 -7.16 -19.88 -9.88
C PRO A 480 -8.13 -20.26 -8.76
N GLN A 481 -7.87 -19.82 -7.53
CA GLN A 481 -8.69 -20.05 -6.35
C GLN A 481 -10.07 -19.38 -6.46
N ALA A 482 -10.19 -18.24 -7.14
CA ALA A 482 -11.46 -17.53 -7.30
C ALA A 482 -12.48 -18.30 -8.15
N ARG A 483 -12.02 -19.26 -8.97
CA ARG A 483 -12.89 -20.12 -9.78
C ARG A 483 -13.40 -21.35 -9.03
N GLN A 484 -12.92 -21.58 -7.81
CA GLN A 484 -13.38 -22.68 -6.96
C GLN A 484 -14.63 -22.27 -6.18
N PRO A 485 -15.60 -23.18 -5.97
CA PRO A 485 -16.81 -22.87 -5.20
C PRO A 485 -16.46 -22.56 -3.75
N TYR A 486 -17.22 -21.66 -3.13
CA TYR A 486 -17.13 -21.43 -1.69
C TYR A 486 -17.39 -22.73 -0.91
N SER A 487 -16.66 -22.92 0.19
CA SER A 487 -16.94 -24.01 1.13
C SER A 487 -18.28 -23.78 1.84
N THR A 488 -18.90 -24.83 2.36
CA THR A 488 -20.14 -24.73 3.16
C THR A 488 -19.97 -23.76 4.33
N GLU A 489 -18.83 -23.82 5.03
CA GLU A 489 -18.51 -22.90 6.13
C GLU A 489 -18.49 -21.43 5.67
N THR A 490 -17.95 -21.17 4.48
CA THR A 490 -17.90 -19.81 3.91
C THR A 490 -19.30 -19.34 3.52
N ILE A 491 -20.13 -20.23 2.96
CA ILE A 491 -21.52 -19.92 2.61
C ILE A 491 -22.34 -19.63 3.88
N ASP A 492 -22.13 -20.39 4.95
CA ASP A 492 -22.80 -20.16 6.23
C ASP A 492 -22.40 -18.82 6.85
N TYR A 493 -21.11 -18.46 6.77
CA TYR A 493 -20.63 -17.12 7.13
C TYR A 493 -21.26 -16.04 6.26
N ILE A 494 -21.30 -16.19 4.94
CA ILE A 494 -21.95 -15.22 4.04
C ILE A 494 -23.43 -15.04 4.41
N ARG A 495 -24.13 -16.13 4.75
CA ARG A 495 -25.55 -16.09 5.10
C ARG A 495 -25.82 -15.30 6.37
N SER A 496 -24.89 -15.31 7.33
CA SER A 496 -25.05 -14.60 8.61
C SER A 496 -24.82 -13.10 8.54
N LEU A 497 -24.22 -12.58 7.46
CA LEU A 497 -23.95 -11.14 7.28
C LEU A 497 -25.26 -10.33 7.15
N ASP A 498 -25.35 -9.19 7.83
CA ASP A 498 -26.50 -8.28 7.79
C ASP A 498 -26.06 -6.82 7.64
N ALA A 499 -26.43 -6.20 6.52
CA ALA A 499 -26.01 -4.84 6.19
C ALA A 499 -26.63 -3.76 7.09
N GLU A 500 -27.84 -3.95 7.64
CA GLU A 500 -28.45 -2.95 8.54
C GLU A 500 -27.82 -2.98 9.92
N GLU A 501 -27.49 -4.18 10.41
CA GLU A 501 -26.72 -4.35 11.64
C GLU A 501 -25.32 -3.74 11.48
N ASP A 502 -24.67 -3.94 10.33
CA ASP A 502 -23.36 -3.36 10.00
C ASP A 502 -23.36 -1.83 10.03
N ILE A 503 -24.35 -1.21 9.37
CA ILE A 503 -24.49 0.25 9.33
C ILE A 503 -24.72 0.79 10.74
N SER A 504 -25.57 0.11 11.52
CA SER A 504 -25.83 0.46 12.92
C SER A 504 -24.57 0.33 13.78
N LEU A 505 -23.76 -0.71 13.54
CA LEU A 505 -22.50 -0.94 14.23
C LEU A 505 -21.47 0.15 13.91
N LEU A 506 -21.31 0.53 12.64
CA LEU A 506 -20.41 1.62 12.26
C LEU A 506 -20.83 2.96 12.86
N LYS A 507 -22.14 3.25 12.86
CA LYS A 507 -22.70 4.44 13.53
C LYS A 507 -22.42 4.41 15.04
N PHE A 508 -22.56 3.25 15.68
CA PHE A 508 -22.22 3.06 17.09
C PHE A 508 -20.74 3.34 17.37
N HIS A 509 -19.84 2.97 16.44
CA HIS A 509 -18.41 3.26 16.49
C HIS A 509 -18.02 4.68 16.06
N GLY A 510 -19.01 5.53 15.72
CA GLY A 510 -18.81 6.95 15.48
C GLY A 510 -18.66 7.34 14.00
N TRP A 511 -18.87 6.42 13.07
CA TRP A 511 -18.95 6.74 11.65
C TRP A 511 -20.40 6.72 11.17
N ASP A 512 -21.00 7.91 11.03
CA ASP A 512 -22.30 8.05 10.39
C ASP A 512 -22.11 7.98 8.88
N MET A 513 -22.26 6.77 8.33
CA MET A 513 -21.96 6.48 6.94
C MET A 513 -22.87 7.28 5.99
N PRO A 514 -22.33 7.90 4.92
CA PRO A 514 -23.14 8.53 3.87
C PRO A 514 -24.18 7.58 3.29
N LEU A 515 -25.34 8.10 2.88
CA LEU A 515 -26.46 7.29 2.38
C LEU A 515 -26.07 6.46 1.16
N GLU A 516 -25.25 7.03 0.28
CA GLU A 516 -24.73 6.41 -0.92
C GLU A 516 -23.80 5.24 -0.59
N CYS A 517 -22.87 5.41 0.35
CA CYS A 517 -22.01 4.33 0.85
C CYS A 517 -22.82 3.21 1.51
N ALA A 518 -23.85 3.57 2.30
CA ALA A 518 -24.74 2.62 2.94
C ALA A 518 -25.55 1.82 1.91
N ARG A 519 -26.00 2.47 0.83
CA ARG A 519 -26.63 1.80 -0.31
C ARG A 519 -25.68 0.82 -1.00
N THR A 520 -24.43 1.22 -1.26
CA THR A 520 -23.40 0.33 -1.82
C THR A 520 -23.23 -0.92 -0.97
N LEU A 521 -23.07 -0.77 0.35
CA LEU A 521 -22.93 -1.90 1.28
C LEU A 521 -24.14 -2.84 1.28
N ARG A 522 -25.36 -2.31 1.23
CA ARG A 522 -26.59 -3.12 1.15
C ARG A 522 -26.64 -3.94 -0.13
N ILE A 523 -26.38 -3.29 -1.27
CA ILE A 523 -26.47 -3.91 -2.59
C ILE A 523 -25.36 -4.95 -2.79
N SER A 524 -24.13 -4.65 -2.37
CA SER A 524 -23.00 -5.60 -2.45
C SER A 524 -23.21 -6.81 -1.54
N THR A 525 -23.71 -6.61 -0.32
CA THR A 525 -24.04 -7.70 0.61
C THR A 525 -25.16 -8.57 0.05
N MET A 526 -26.19 -7.94 -0.53
CA MET A 526 -27.29 -8.65 -1.20
C MET A 526 -26.78 -9.51 -2.37
N LEU A 527 -25.92 -8.95 -3.22
CA LEU A 527 -25.31 -9.66 -4.34
C LEU A 527 -24.49 -10.87 -3.87
N LEU A 528 -23.65 -10.67 -2.85
CA LEU A 528 -22.83 -11.72 -2.27
C LEU A 528 -23.69 -12.88 -1.75
N LYS A 529 -24.74 -12.57 -0.97
CA LYS A 529 -25.63 -13.58 -0.39
C LYS A 529 -26.38 -14.34 -1.49
N LYS A 530 -27.05 -13.63 -2.40
CA LYS A 530 -27.82 -14.26 -3.49
C LYS A 530 -26.95 -15.05 -4.46
N GLY A 531 -25.73 -14.59 -4.73
CA GLY A 531 -24.78 -15.28 -5.57
C GLY A 531 -24.27 -16.57 -4.92
N ALA A 532 -23.88 -16.51 -3.65
CA ALA A 532 -23.41 -17.68 -2.91
C ALA A 532 -24.51 -18.74 -2.74
N GLU A 533 -25.75 -18.34 -2.49
CA GLU A 533 -26.92 -19.25 -2.41
C GLU A 533 -27.18 -20.00 -3.72
N ARG A 534 -26.83 -19.40 -4.87
CA ARG A 534 -26.91 -20.02 -6.20
C ARG A 534 -25.69 -20.86 -6.56
N GLY A 535 -24.74 -21.02 -5.64
CA GLY A 535 -23.50 -21.77 -5.87
C GLY A 535 -22.51 -21.05 -6.79
N LEU A 536 -22.65 -19.73 -6.98
CA LEU A 536 -21.67 -18.95 -7.72
C LEU A 536 -20.34 -18.88 -6.95
N ASN A 537 -19.23 -19.01 -7.68
CA ASN A 537 -17.88 -18.88 -7.13
C ASN A 537 -17.47 -17.39 -6.99
N PRO A 538 -16.39 -17.07 -6.24
CA PRO A 538 -15.91 -15.69 -6.10
C PRO A 538 -15.70 -14.98 -7.43
N PHE A 539 -15.20 -15.68 -8.45
CA PHE A 539 -14.98 -15.12 -9.78
C PHE A 539 -16.27 -14.63 -10.41
N ALA A 540 -17.34 -15.42 -10.37
CA ALA A 540 -18.63 -15.06 -10.96
C ALA A 540 -19.25 -13.85 -10.24
N ILE A 541 -19.26 -13.84 -8.91
CA ILE A 541 -19.83 -12.73 -8.13
C ILE A 541 -18.99 -11.46 -8.28
N GLY A 542 -17.67 -11.55 -8.11
CA GLY A 542 -16.79 -10.39 -8.22
C GLY A 542 -16.73 -9.80 -9.63
N SER A 543 -16.86 -10.62 -10.68
CA SER A 543 -16.94 -10.12 -12.07
C SER A 543 -18.21 -9.32 -12.36
N MET A 544 -19.27 -9.48 -11.56
CA MET A 544 -20.47 -8.63 -11.69
C MET A 544 -20.25 -7.23 -11.12
N ILE A 545 -19.28 -7.06 -10.21
CA ILE A 545 -18.97 -5.78 -9.56
C ILE A 545 -17.93 -4.99 -10.37
N CYS A 546 -16.87 -5.66 -10.82
CA CYS A 546 -15.78 -4.99 -11.52
C CYS A 546 -16.15 -4.69 -12.98
N ARG A 547 -15.89 -3.47 -13.44
CA ARG A 547 -16.01 -3.12 -14.87
C ARG A 547 -14.99 -3.90 -15.71
N GLU A 548 -15.39 -4.34 -16.90
CA GLU A 548 -14.46 -4.95 -17.87
C GLU A 548 -13.47 -3.92 -18.45
N ASN A 549 -13.92 -2.66 -18.56
CA ASN A 549 -13.13 -1.51 -18.98
C ASN A 549 -13.84 -0.21 -18.57
N LEU A 550 -13.15 0.93 -18.67
CA LEU A 550 -13.65 2.23 -18.24
C LEU A 550 -14.94 2.70 -18.96
N LYS A 551 -15.31 2.10 -20.10
CA LYS A 551 -16.47 2.52 -20.91
C LYS A 551 -17.68 1.62 -20.74
N LYS A 552 -17.51 0.45 -20.12
CA LYS A 552 -18.57 -0.53 -19.95
C LYS A 552 -18.87 -0.66 -18.47
N GLU A 553 -20.08 -0.26 -18.10
CA GLU A 553 -20.63 -0.45 -16.76
C GLU A 553 -20.57 -1.93 -16.37
N SER A 554 -20.38 -2.19 -15.08
CA SER A 554 -20.43 -3.54 -14.53
C SER A 554 -21.90 -3.98 -14.38
N VAL A 555 -22.11 -5.29 -14.24
CA VAL A 555 -23.47 -5.84 -14.11
C VAL A 555 -24.20 -5.26 -12.90
N ILE A 556 -23.49 -4.98 -11.79
CA ILE A 556 -24.09 -4.36 -10.61
C ILE A 556 -24.52 -2.91 -10.88
N GLU A 557 -23.78 -2.18 -11.71
CA GLU A 557 -24.17 -0.82 -12.13
C GLU A 557 -25.39 -0.85 -13.03
N GLU A 558 -25.43 -1.79 -13.99
CA GLU A 558 -26.62 -2.03 -14.84
C GLU A 558 -27.85 -2.36 -13.98
N ILE A 559 -27.71 -3.23 -12.98
CA ILE A 559 -28.80 -3.58 -12.02
C ILE A 559 -29.28 -2.33 -11.27
N VAL A 560 -28.35 -1.52 -10.75
CA VAL A 560 -28.67 -0.28 -10.02
C VAL A 560 -29.37 0.72 -10.92
N GLN A 561 -28.91 0.86 -12.17
CA GLN A 561 -29.49 1.78 -13.14
C GLN A 561 -30.88 1.32 -13.60
N GLU A 562 -31.06 0.02 -13.90
CA GLU A 562 -32.34 -0.58 -14.24
C GLU A 562 -33.37 -0.38 -13.10
N ALA A 563 -32.93 -0.51 -11.84
CA ALA A 563 -33.78 -0.24 -10.69
C ALA A 563 -34.16 1.24 -10.58
N ARG A 564 -33.22 2.17 -10.85
CA ARG A 564 -33.50 3.62 -10.84
C ARG A 564 -34.51 4.00 -11.92
N ASP A 565 -34.38 3.42 -13.11
CA ASP A 565 -35.28 3.67 -14.23
C ASP A 565 -36.68 3.05 -14.01
N SER A 566 -36.77 2.04 -13.14
CA SER A 566 -38.01 1.34 -12.81
C SER A 566 -38.82 2.00 -11.68
N VAL A 567 -38.23 2.93 -10.91
CA VAL A 567 -38.91 3.61 -9.80
C VAL A 567 -39.20 5.08 -10.11
N LEU A 568 -40.25 5.64 -9.51
CA LEU A 568 -40.57 7.06 -9.68
C LEU A 568 -39.60 7.95 -8.88
N PRO A 569 -39.32 9.19 -9.33
CA PRO A 569 -38.58 10.16 -8.52
C PRO A 569 -39.24 10.35 -7.14
N GLY A 570 -38.43 10.35 -6.07
CA GLY A 570 -38.92 10.48 -4.69
C GLY A 570 -39.42 9.18 -4.05
N THR A 571 -39.24 8.03 -4.70
CA THR A 571 -39.47 6.71 -4.10
C THR A 571 -38.59 6.49 -2.87
N SER A 572 -39.12 5.76 -1.88
CA SER A 572 -38.37 5.45 -0.65
C SER A 572 -37.16 4.54 -0.92
N GLU A 573 -36.11 4.67 -0.12
CA GLU A 573 -34.91 3.83 -0.22
C GLU A 573 -35.25 2.33 -0.11
N ALA A 574 -36.18 1.96 0.79
CA ALA A 574 -36.61 0.58 0.95
C ALA A 574 -37.27 0.02 -0.32
N THR A 575 -38.12 0.81 -0.97
CA THR A 575 -38.77 0.41 -2.23
C THR A 575 -37.76 0.30 -3.38
N PHE A 576 -36.78 1.22 -3.43
CA PHE A 576 -35.69 1.16 -4.40
C PHE A 576 -34.85 -0.11 -4.22
N LEU A 577 -34.45 -0.43 -2.99
CA LEU A 577 -33.67 -1.64 -2.68
C LEU A 577 -34.45 -2.94 -2.95
N GLU A 578 -35.75 -2.96 -2.71
CA GLU A 578 -36.61 -4.09 -3.09
C GLU A 578 -36.65 -4.29 -4.61
N THR A 579 -36.64 -3.19 -5.38
CA THR A 579 -36.58 -3.25 -6.84
C THR A 579 -35.21 -3.78 -7.31
N VAL A 580 -34.12 -3.32 -6.69
CA VAL A 580 -32.77 -3.88 -6.91
C VAL A 580 -32.75 -5.37 -6.61
N TYR A 581 -33.34 -5.82 -5.50
CA TYR A 581 -33.41 -7.22 -5.10
C TYR A 581 -34.04 -8.11 -6.18
N GLN A 582 -35.16 -7.67 -6.76
CA GLN A 582 -35.89 -8.41 -7.78
C GLN A 582 -35.14 -8.43 -9.13
N ILE A 583 -34.60 -7.29 -9.57
CA ILE A 583 -33.82 -7.22 -10.81
C ILE A 583 -32.55 -8.07 -10.70
N MET A 584 -31.89 -8.03 -9.55
CA MET A 584 -30.67 -8.82 -9.29
C MET A 584 -30.92 -10.33 -9.43
N ASP A 585 -32.08 -10.84 -9.00
CA ASP A 585 -32.44 -12.25 -9.18
C ASP A 585 -32.47 -12.66 -10.67
N HIS A 586 -33.02 -11.81 -11.54
CA HIS A 586 -33.06 -12.09 -12.98
C HIS A 586 -31.66 -12.15 -13.60
N HIS A 587 -30.76 -11.24 -13.22
CA HIS A 587 -29.38 -11.25 -13.69
C HIS A 587 -28.61 -12.48 -13.17
N LEU A 588 -28.75 -12.80 -11.88
CA LEU A 588 -28.10 -13.97 -11.28
C LEU A 588 -28.60 -15.30 -11.87
N ASP A 589 -29.90 -15.43 -12.14
CA ASP A 589 -30.47 -16.64 -12.73
C ASP A 589 -29.97 -16.88 -14.17
N LYS A 590 -29.71 -15.80 -14.94
CA LYS A 590 -29.07 -15.92 -16.25
C LYS A 590 -27.65 -16.45 -16.14
N ILE A 591 -26.88 -15.93 -15.19
CA ILE A 591 -25.48 -16.32 -14.98
C ILE A 591 -25.38 -17.76 -14.47
N ALA A 592 -26.22 -18.16 -13.52
CA ALA A 592 -26.25 -19.51 -12.97
C ALA A 592 -26.58 -20.59 -14.01
N ARG A 593 -27.23 -20.23 -15.13
CA ARG A 593 -27.55 -21.14 -16.24
C ARG A 593 -26.42 -21.30 -17.25
N LEU A 594 -25.38 -20.47 -17.21
CA LEU A 594 -24.22 -20.59 -18.08
C LEU A 594 -23.28 -21.68 -17.53
N PRO A 595 -22.81 -22.63 -18.37
CA PRO A 595 -21.80 -23.58 -17.91
C PRO A 595 -20.51 -22.82 -17.58
N PHE A 596 -20.06 -22.91 -16.34
CA PHE A 596 -18.76 -22.37 -15.93
C PHE A 596 -17.65 -23.14 -16.66
N SER A 597 -17.05 -22.52 -17.67
CA SER A 597 -15.88 -23.05 -18.40
C SER A 597 -14.56 -22.67 -17.74
#